data_AF-A0AA39V7A9-F1
#
_entry.id   AF-A0AA39V7A9-F1
#
_cell.length_a   1.000
_cell.length_b   1.000
_cell.length_c   1.000
_cell.angle_alpha   90.00
_cell.angle_beta   90.00
_cell.angle_gamma   90.00
#
_symmetry.space_group_name_H-M   'P 1'
#
loop_
_entity.id
_entity.type
_entity.pdbx_description
1 polymer ?
#
loop_
_entity_poly.entity_id
_entity_poly.type
_entity_poly.pdbx_seq_one_letter_code
_entity_poly.pdbx_strand_id
1 'polypeptide(L)'
;MTTTTHSRSPSPAPHPPTSLTPGPRATALNNIFTTALNHTIHTCSYANFSACFPTPAKHAQHILQVVWKQIVSGIEGKSRREFEEILVEKDVVGGLNELERLVGMARARKEGGGGDGGGVPPHLLPPQSLYLAHLAPYLTTTQAQLEKELLAVQTENEALAKGVEGQKDEVERLVSGLEAVIRDLEEANGVMEGVVEGGEVRGETLEVEGEFGGRGGRGSRL
;
A
#
# COMPACT_ATOMS: atom_id res chain seq x y z
N MET A 1 19.26 20.28 -49.34
CA MET A 1 20.22 19.82 -48.31
C MET A 1 19.47 19.77 -46.99
N THR A 2 18.98 18.59 -46.59
CA THR A 2 18.20 18.37 -45.37
C THR A 2 19.12 17.82 -44.29
N THR A 3 19.28 18.54 -43.19
CA THR A 3 20.11 18.13 -42.05
C THR A 3 19.27 17.38 -41.02
N THR A 4 19.51 16.08 -40.89
CA THR A 4 18.93 15.21 -39.87
C THR A 4 19.56 15.48 -38.51
N THR A 5 18.78 15.97 -37.56
CA THR A 5 19.17 16.09 -36.14
C THR A 5 19.12 14.72 -35.46
N HIS A 6 20.28 14.20 -35.09
CA HIS A 6 20.42 12.99 -34.27
C HIS A 6 19.89 13.24 -32.85
N SER A 7 18.78 12.58 -32.50
CA SER A 7 18.24 12.52 -31.14
C SER A 7 19.16 11.66 -30.26
N ARG A 8 19.84 12.30 -29.30
CA ARG A 8 20.63 11.61 -28.27
C ARG A 8 19.67 11.14 -27.17
N SER A 9 19.56 9.82 -27.00
CA SER A 9 18.84 9.16 -25.91
C SER A 9 19.37 9.66 -24.54
N PRO A 10 18.52 10.12 -23.60
CA PRO A 10 18.95 10.54 -22.28
C PRO A 10 19.33 9.32 -21.44
N SER A 11 20.50 9.38 -20.79
CA SER A 11 20.96 8.35 -19.84
C SER A 11 19.91 8.08 -18.75
N PRO A 12 19.70 6.81 -18.34
CA PRO A 12 18.78 6.49 -17.27
C PRO A 12 19.23 7.14 -15.96
N ALA A 13 18.26 7.66 -15.21
CA ALA A 13 18.50 8.27 -13.90
C ALA A 13 19.23 7.29 -12.97
N PRO A 14 20.16 7.76 -12.12
CA PRO A 14 20.90 6.91 -11.21
C PRO A 14 19.93 6.14 -10.31
N HIS A 15 20.15 4.83 -10.20
CA HIS A 15 19.35 3.96 -9.35
C HIS A 15 19.37 4.46 -7.90
N PRO A 16 18.25 4.38 -7.17
CA PRO A 16 18.20 4.76 -5.77
C PRO A 16 19.26 3.94 -4.99
N PRO A 17 19.98 4.56 -4.04
CA PRO A 17 21.04 3.89 -3.30
C PRO A 17 20.46 2.67 -2.59
N THR A 18 20.95 1.48 -2.98
CA THR A 18 20.65 0.23 -2.27
C THR A 18 21.32 0.28 -0.90
N SER A 19 20.76 -0.45 0.08
CA SER A 19 21.26 -0.52 1.47
C SER A 19 22.75 -0.89 1.58
N LEU A 20 23.29 -1.54 0.55
CA LEU A 20 24.69 -1.98 0.44
C LEU A 20 25.65 -0.91 -0.08
N THR A 21 25.15 0.19 -0.64
CA THR A 21 26.02 1.26 -1.14
C THR A 21 26.51 2.09 0.04
N PRO A 22 27.84 2.26 0.25
CA PRO A 22 28.35 3.05 1.37
C PRO A 22 27.86 4.49 1.30
N GLY A 23 27.09 4.92 2.31
CA GLY A 23 26.72 6.31 2.49
C GLY A 23 27.90 7.19 2.93
N PRO A 24 27.69 8.50 3.12
CA PRO A 24 28.75 9.45 3.47
C PRO A 24 29.46 9.07 4.78
N ARG A 25 28.69 8.63 5.78
CA ARG A 25 29.21 8.20 7.08
C ARG A 25 29.95 6.87 7.02
N ALA A 26 29.44 5.89 6.26
CA ALA A 26 30.12 4.62 6.04
C ALA A 26 31.44 4.81 5.27
N THR A 27 31.46 5.73 4.30
CA THR A 27 32.68 6.12 3.58
C THR A 27 33.68 6.79 4.52
N ALA A 28 33.22 7.72 5.37
CA ALA A 28 34.06 8.37 6.37
C ALA A 28 34.69 7.36 7.34
N LEU A 29 33.94 6.35 7.80
CA LEU A 29 34.45 5.27 8.65
C LEU A 29 35.59 4.51 7.97
N ASN A 30 35.39 4.08 6.73
CA ASN A 30 36.40 3.37 5.94
C ASN A 30 37.67 4.21 5.74
N ASN A 31 37.50 5.51 5.46
CA ASN A 31 38.60 6.44 5.30
C ASN A 31 39.40 6.59 6.59
N ILE A 32 38.72 6.81 7.73
CA ILE A 32 39.37 6.95 9.03
C ILE A 32 40.15 5.69 9.39
N PHE A 33 39.55 4.51 9.19
CA PHE A 33 40.22 3.23 9.42
C PHE A 33 41.49 3.10 8.57
N THR A 34 41.39 3.35 7.26
CA THR A 34 42.53 3.26 6.34
C THR A 34 43.63 4.25 6.71
N THR A 35 43.28 5.49 7.04
CA THR A 35 44.24 6.50 7.47
C THR A 35 44.92 6.12 8.78
N ALA A 36 44.17 5.63 9.78
CA ALA A 36 44.72 5.22 11.07
C ALA A 36 45.63 3.99 10.94
N LEU A 37 45.25 3.01 10.12
CA LEU A 37 46.05 1.81 9.85
C LEU A 37 47.37 2.19 9.17
N ASN A 38 47.30 3.00 8.11
CA ASN A 38 48.49 3.46 7.40
C ASN A 38 49.41 4.26 8.32
N HIS A 39 48.87 5.14 9.15
CA HIS A 39 49.67 5.90 10.12
C HIS A 39 50.39 4.97 11.09
N THR A 40 49.69 3.99 11.66
CA THR A 40 50.25 3.00 12.59
C THR A 40 51.39 2.19 11.95
N ILE A 41 51.19 1.76 10.70
CA ILE A 41 52.20 1.03 9.92
C ILE A 41 53.42 1.93 9.66
N HIS A 42 53.22 3.19 9.30
CA HIS A 42 54.31 4.14 9.07
C HIS A 42 55.12 4.43 10.34
N THR A 43 54.49 4.48 11.51
CA THR A 43 55.20 4.62 12.80
C THR A 43 56.11 3.42 13.07
N CYS A 44 55.72 2.22 12.63
CA CYS A 44 56.55 1.01 12.65
C CYS A 44 57.60 1.02 11.53
N SER A 45 58.37 2.10 11.43
CA SER A 45 59.44 2.23 10.42
C SER A 45 60.55 1.20 10.66
N TYR A 46 61.24 0.81 9.59
CA TYR A 46 62.41 -0.07 9.71
C TYR A 46 63.51 0.51 10.61
N ALA A 47 63.66 1.84 10.65
CA ALA A 47 64.62 2.50 11.53
C ALA A 47 64.29 2.26 13.02
N ASN A 48 63.01 2.44 13.40
CA ASN A 48 62.56 2.17 14.77
C ASN A 48 62.67 0.69 15.12
N PHE A 49 62.34 -0.21 14.18
CA PHE A 49 62.41 -1.65 14.39
C PHE A 49 63.86 -2.14 14.55
N SER A 50 64.77 -1.72 13.66
CA SER A 50 66.17 -2.15 13.69
C SER A 50 66.96 -1.59 14.88
N ALA A 51 66.58 -0.41 15.40
CA ALA A 51 67.17 0.15 16.62
C ALA A 51 66.98 -0.77 17.84
N CYS A 52 65.85 -1.49 17.92
CA CYS A 52 65.57 -2.46 18.98
C CYS A 52 66.38 -3.77 18.83
N PHE A 53 66.95 -4.04 17.66
CA PHE A 53 67.70 -5.26 17.35
C PHE A 53 69.10 -4.93 16.78
N PRO A 54 70.00 -4.31 17.57
CA PRO A 54 71.28 -3.79 17.08
C PRO A 54 72.23 -4.88 16.57
N THR A 55 72.22 -6.09 17.15
CA THR A 55 73.10 -7.19 16.74
C THR A 55 72.67 -7.78 15.38
N PRO A 56 71.40 -8.16 15.16
CA PRO A 56 70.90 -8.54 13.83
C PRO A 56 71.01 -7.43 12.79
N ALA A 57 70.82 -6.17 13.19
CA ALA A 57 70.93 -5.01 12.30
C ALA A 57 72.36 -4.77 11.79
N LYS A 58 73.39 -5.40 12.37
CA LYS A 58 74.77 -5.35 11.88
C LYS A 58 75.14 -6.56 11.03
N HIS A 59 74.68 -7.76 11.41
CA HIS A 59 75.17 -9.02 10.85
C HIS A 59 74.19 -9.68 9.87
N ALA A 60 72.91 -9.30 9.90
CA ALA A 60 71.84 -9.96 9.15
C ALA A 60 70.76 -8.96 8.70
N GLN A 61 71.17 -7.80 8.19
CA GLN A 61 70.27 -6.71 7.76
C GLN A 61 69.20 -7.16 6.77
N HIS A 62 69.58 -7.98 5.80
CA HIS A 62 68.64 -8.50 4.80
C HIS A 62 67.53 -9.34 5.44
N ILE A 63 67.88 -10.26 6.34
CA ILE A 63 66.91 -11.12 7.03
C ILE A 63 65.98 -10.27 7.90
N LEU A 64 66.53 -9.29 8.62
CA LEU A 64 65.75 -8.39 9.45
C LEU A 64 64.76 -7.54 8.63
N GLN A 65 65.16 -7.06 7.45
CA GLN A 65 64.26 -6.36 6.54
C GLN A 65 63.13 -7.25 6.03
N VAL A 66 63.41 -8.50 5.70
CA VAL A 66 62.38 -9.47 5.27
C VAL A 66 61.37 -9.71 6.39
N VAL A 67 61.84 -9.96 7.61
CA VAL A 67 60.97 -10.17 8.79
C VAL A 67 60.10 -8.94 9.05
N TRP A 68 60.69 -7.75 9.05
CA TRP A 68 59.94 -6.50 9.22
C TRP A 68 58.85 -6.32 8.15
N LYS A 69 59.18 -6.54 6.87
CA LYS A 69 58.19 -6.46 5.77
C LYS A 69 57.06 -7.49 5.95
N GLN A 70 57.39 -8.71 6.36
CA GLN A 70 56.39 -9.77 6.62
C GLN A 70 55.47 -9.39 7.78
N ILE A 71 56.01 -8.83 8.87
CA ILE A 71 55.21 -8.37 10.01
C ILE A 71 54.28 -7.22 9.60
N VAL A 72 54.81 -6.21 8.91
CA VAL A 72 54.03 -5.06 8.45
C VAL A 72 52.91 -5.51 7.51
N SER A 73 53.23 -6.32 6.51
CA SER A 73 52.25 -6.86 5.56
C SER A 73 51.22 -7.77 6.24
N GLY A 74 51.65 -8.58 7.23
CA GLY A 74 50.75 -9.44 8.00
C GLY A 74 49.77 -8.65 8.86
N ILE A 75 50.24 -7.60 9.55
CA ILE A 75 49.38 -6.70 10.32
C ILE A 75 48.40 -5.98 9.40
N GLU A 76 48.87 -5.45 8.27
CA GLU A 76 48.01 -4.77 7.30
C GLU A 76 46.91 -5.70 6.76
N GLY A 77 47.31 -6.84 6.21
CA GLY A 77 46.38 -7.80 5.60
C GLY A 77 45.38 -8.36 6.61
N LYS A 78 45.84 -8.73 7.82
CA LYS A 78 44.95 -9.22 8.87
C LYS A 78 43.99 -8.12 9.33
N SER A 79 44.47 -6.91 9.60
CA SER A 79 43.62 -5.83 10.10
C SER A 79 42.54 -5.44 9.09
N ARG A 80 42.88 -5.37 7.78
CA ARG A 80 41.90 -5.10 6.72
C ARG A 80 40.83 -6.18 6.64
N ARG A 81 41.25 -7.46 6.66
CA ARG A 81 40.33 -8.59 6.61
C ARG A 81 39.37 -8.61 7.80
N GLU A 82 39.89 -8.50 9.02
CA GLU A 82 39.05 -8.51 10.22
C GLU A 82 38.09 -7.32 10.24
N PHE A 83 38.52 -6.15 9.75
CA PHE A 83 37.66 -4.99 9.63
C PHE A 83 36.51 -5.23 8.62
N GLU A 84 36.80 -5.77 7.44
CA GLU A 84 35.78 -6.14 6.45
C GLU A 84 34.80 -7.19 7.01
N GLU A 85 35.32 -8.19 7.73
CA GLU A 85 34.49 -9.22 8.38
C GLU A 85 33.54 -8.60 9.42
N ILE A 86 34.04 -7.69 10.27
CA ILE A 86 33.22 -6.97 11.25
C ILE A 86 32.16 -6.09 10.56
N LEU A 87 32.51 -5.41 9.46
CA LEU A 87 31.57 -4.58 8.71
C LEU A 87 30.38 -5.40 8.19
N VAL A 88 30.64 -6.62 7.72
CA VAL A 88 29.62 -7.54 7.22
C VAL A 88 28.83 -8.17 8.37
N GLU A 89 29.52 -8.70 9.39
CA GLU A 89 28.89 -9.39 10.52
C GLU A 89 27.89 -8.50 11.27
N LYS A 90 28.22 -7.21 11.41
CA LYS A 90 27.39 -6.26 12.16
C LYS A 90 26.49 -5.39 11.27
N ASP A 91 26.47 -5.63 9.96
CA ASP A 91 25.77 -4.80 8.97
C ASP A 91 25.97 -3.29 9.22
N VAL A 92 27.23 -2.89 9.41
CA VAL A 92 27.56 -1.52 9.80
C VAL A 92 27.16 -0.53 8.71
N VAL A 93 27.31 -0.94 7.44
CA VAL A 93 26.95 -0.08 6.30
C VAL A 93 25.44 0.15 6.26
N GLY A 94 24.63 -0.89 6.40
CA GLY A 94 23.18 -0.77 6.49
C GLY A 94 22.75 0.11 7.66
N GLY A 95 23.31 -0.13 8.85
CA GLY A 95 23.03 0.65 10.05
C GLY A 95 23.40 2.14 9.94
N LEU A 96 24.57 2.45 9.37
CA LEU A 96 24.99 3.85 9.18
C LEU A 96 24.19 4.56 8.09
N ASN A 97 23.77 3.85 7.05
CA ASN A 97 22.90 4.37 6.01
C ASN A 97 21.51 4.70 6.57
N GLU A 98 20.94 3.81 7.38
CA GLU A 98 19.67 4.06 8.05
C GLU A 98 19.77 5.24 9.03
N LEU A 99 20.87 5.34 9.78
CA LEU A 99 21.11 6.50 10.65
C LEU A 99 21.13 7.81 9.84
N GLU A 100 21.80 7.84 8.69
CA GLU A 100 21.85 9.03 7.84
C GLU A 100 20.44 9.40 7.32
N ARG A 101 19.63 8.41 6.97
CA ARG A 101 18.22 8.59 6.61
C ARG A 101 17.41 9.20 7.76
N LEU A 102 17.55 8.67 8.98
CA LEU A 102 16.89 9.18 10.18
C LEU A 102 17.30 10.63 10.50
N VAL A 103 18.60 10.94 10.40
CA VAL A 103 19.13 12.29 10.60
C VAL A 103 18.58 13.25 9.55
N GLY A 104 18.50 12.83 8.28
CA GLY A 104 17.90 13.61 7.20
C GLY A 104 16.43 13.94 7.49
N MET A 105 15.63 12.96 7.90
CA MET A 105 14.23 13.18 8.29
C MET A 105 14.09 14.09 9.51
N ALA A 106 14.99 13.99 10.48
CA ALA A 106 14.97 14.85 11.67
C ALA A 106 15.31 16.31 11.32
N ARG A 107 16.30 16.53 10.44
CA ARG A 107 16.64 17.86 9.90
C ARG A 107 15.46 18.48 9.15
N ALA A 108 14.84 17.72 8.25
CA ALA A 108 13.66 18.18 7.51
C ALA A 108 12.50 18.57 8.45
N ARG A 109 12.25 17.79 9.52
CA ARG A 109 11.24 18.14 10.53
C ARG A 109 11.58 19.39 11.32
N LYS A 110 12.86 19.60 11.64
CA LYS A 110 13.33 20.81 12.33
C LYS A 110 13.17 22.05 11.44
N GLU A 111 13.53 21.94 10.17
CA GLU A 111 13.41 23.03 9.18
C GLU A 111 11.94 23.36 8.86
N GLY A 112 11.06 22.34 8.87
CA GLY A 112 9.61 22.50 8.71
C GLY A 112 8.87 23.07 9.92
N GLY A 113 9.56 23.62 10.92
CA GLY A 113 8.96 24.29 12.08
C GLY A 113 8.44 23.36 13.20
N GLY A 114 8.58 22.04 13.06
CA GLY A 114 8.21 21.06 14.09
C GLY A 114 9.26 20.86 15.18
N GLY A 115 10.20 21.80 15.31
CA GLY A 115 11.45 21.63 16.05
C GLY A 115 11.57 22.49 17.31
N ASP A 116 10.48 22.73 18.04
CA ASP A 116 10.55 23.28 19.39
C ASP A 116 10.11 22.23 20.41
N GLY A 117 10.97 21.95 21.38
CA GLY A 117 10.74 20.97 22.43
C GLY A 117 11.82 19.90 22.46
N GLY A 118 12.73 20.04 23.42
CA GLY A 118 13.63 18.95 23.84
C GLY A 118 12.79 17.73 24.21
N GLY A 119 12.64 16.82 23.26
CA GLY A 119 11.90 15.58 23.46
C GLY A 119 12.52 14.79 24.61
N VAL A 120 11.67 14.24 25.48
CA VAL A 120 12.11 13.33 26.54
C VAL A 120 12.85 12.18 25.87
N PRO A 121 14.12 11.93 26.21
CA PRO A 121 14.86 10.88 25.57
C PRO A 121 14.23 9.52 25.91
N PRO A 122 14.27 8.54 24.98
CA PRO A 122 13.50 7.30 25.06
C PRO A 122 13.75 6.46 26.32
N HIS A 123 14.89 6.63 26.98
CA HIS A 123 15.22 5.93 28.23
C HIS A 123 14.57 6.53 29.48
N LEU A 124 14.03 7.75 29.41
CA LEU A 124 13.22 8.35 30.47
C LEU A 124 11.71 8.14 30.25
N LEU A 125 11.31 7.57 29.11
CA LEU A 125 9.92 7.32 28.80
C LEU A 125 9.40 6.09 29.57
N PRO A 126 8.26 6.21 30.27
CA PRO A 126 7.69 5.06 30.96
C PRO A 126 7.19 4.00 29.96
N PRO A 127 7.19 2.70 30.32
CA PRO A 127 6.82 1.62 29.41
C PRO A 127 5.42 1.78 28.79
N GLN A 128 4.46 2.32 29.55
CA GLN A 128 3.10 2.55 29.08
C GLN A 128 3.05 3.57 27.94
N SER A 129 3.87 4.62 27.99
CA SER A 129 3.95 5.61 26.91
C SER A 129 4.52 5.00 25.63
N LEU A 130 5.53 4.11 25.73
CA LEU A 130 6.06 3.39 24.58
C LEU A 130 5.02 2.44 23.97
N TYR A 131 4.29 1.71 24.81
CA TYR A 131 3.22 0.81 24.40
C TYR A 131 2.11 1.56 23.66
N LEU A 132 1.61 2.67 24.24
CA LEU A 132 0.56 3.49 23.62
C LEU A 132 1.06 4.16 22.34
N ALA A 133 2.30 4.65 22.30
CA ALA A 133 2.86 5.24 21.09
C ALA A 133 2.99 4.21 19.94
N HIS A 134 3.30 2.95 20.27
CA HIS A 134 3.34 1.87 19.28
C HIS A 134 1.94 1.46 18.82
N LEU A 135 0.94 1.44 19.71
CA LEU A 135 -0.43 1.09 19.36
C LEU A 135 -1.15 2.19 18.58
N ALA A 136 -0.85 3.45 18.86
CA ALA A 136 -1.51 4.60 18.25
C ALA A 136 -1.66 4.50 16.70
N PRO A 137 -0.61 4.21 15.91
CA PRO A 137 -0.75 4.12 14.45
C PRO A 137 -1.66 2.97 13.97
N TYR A 138 -1.69 1.85 14.69
CA TYR A 138 -2.59 0.75 14.37
C TYR A 138 -4.03 1.13 14.66
N LEU A 139 -4.28 1.69 15.86
CA LEU A 139 -5.61 2.12 16.26
C LEU A 139 -6.16 3.19 15.30
N THR A 140 -5.37 4.19 14.94
CA THR A 140 -5.80 5.24 14.00
C THR A 140 -6.10 4.67 12.61
N THR A 141 -5.30 3.72 12.12
CA THR A 141 -5.55 3.05 10.84
C THR A 141 -6.85 2.25 10.88
N THR A 142 -7.07 1.46 11.94
CA THR A 142 -8.31 0.67 12.10
C THR A 142 -9.53 1.55 12.29
N GLN A 143 -9.41 2.66 13.02
CA GLN A 143 -10.48 3.63 13.20
C GLN A 143 -10.87 4.25 11.86
N ALA A 144 -9.89 4.70 11.06
CA ALA A 144 -10.14 5.26 9.74
C ALA A 144 -10.80 4.25 8.79
N GLN A 145 -10.47 2.95 8.90
CA GLN A 145 -11.12 1.89 8.13
C GLN A 145 -12.59 1.69 8.55
N LEU A 146 -12.86 1.60 9.85
CA LEU A 146 -14.22 1.44 10.38
C LEU A 146 -15.10 2.64 10.07
N GLU A 147 -14.57 3.86 10.18
CA GLU A 147 -15.28 5.09 9.81
C GLU A 147 -15.66 5.08 8.32
N LYS A 148 -14.76 4.62 7.45
CA LYS A 148 -15.05 4.48 6.02
C LYS A 148 -16.14 3.44 5.74
N GLU A 149 -16.11 2.29 6.40
CA GLU A 149 -17.13 1.25 6.25
C GLU A 149 -18.50 1.71 6.77
N LEU A 150 -18.51 2.39 7.92
CA LEU A 150 -19.72 2.95 8.51
C LEU A 150 -20.35 3.99 7.57
N LEU A 151 -19.55 4.88 6.99
CA LEU A 151 -20.04 5.84 6.01
C LEU A 151 -20.60 5.14 4.76
N ALA A 152 -19.92 4.11 4.25
CA ALA A 152 -20.42 3.34 3.11
C ALA A 152 -21.80 2.72 3.40
N VAL A 153 -21.95 2.04 4.54
CA VAL A 153 -23.22 1.42 4.94
C VAL A 153 -24.31 2.46 5.18
N GLN A 154 -23.99 3.61 5.78
CA GLN A 154 -24.95 4.70 5.94
C GLN A 154 -25.45 5.22 4.59
N THR A 155 -24.55 5.45 3.64
CA THR A 155 -24.95 5.90 2.29
C THR A 155 -25.78 4.87 1.54
N GLU A 156 -25.49 3.58 1.70
CA GLU A 156 -26.27 2.49 1.11
C GLU A 156 -27.68 2.41 1.74
N ASN A 157 -27.76 2.48 3.08
CA ASN A 157 -29.04 2.48 3.79
C ASN A 157 -29.90 3.68 3.41
N GLU A 158 -29.33 4.87 3.27
CA GLU A 158 -30.05 6.05 2.79
C GLU A 158 -30.59 5.86 1.37
N ALA A 159 -29.82 5.24 0.47
CA ALA A 159 -30.26 4.94 -0.88
C ALA A 159 -31.40 3.90 -0.90
N LEU A 160 -31.26 2.84 -0.12
CA LEU A 160 -32.29 1.80 0.01
C LEU A 160 -33.58 2.35 0.64
N ALA A 161 -33.48 3.19 1.67
CA ALA A 161 -34.64 3.82 2.30
C ALA A 161 -35.42 4.69 1.31
N LYS A 162 -34.71 5.51 0.51
CA LYS A 162 -35.33 6.29 -0.58
C LYS A 162 -35.98 5.40 -1.64
N GLY A 163 -35.36 4.27 -1.97
CA GLY A 163 -35.92 3.28 -2.88
C GLY A 163 -37.23 2.67 -2.37
N VAL A 164 -37.28 2.31 -1.08
CA VAL A 164 -38.48 1.77 -0.45
C VAL A 164 -39.60 2.80 -0.39
N GLU A 165 -39.29 4.06 -0.08
CA GLU A 165 -40.28 5.14 -0.08
C GLU A 165 -40.86 5.35 -1.48
N GLY A 166 -40.03 5.43 -2.52
CA GLY A 166 -40.50 5.53 -3.91
C GLY A 166 -41.34 4.33 -4.36
N GLN A 167 -40.98 3.11 -3.94
CA GLN A 167 -41.78 1.91 -4.22
C GLN A 167 -43.13 1.93 -3.51
N LYS A 168 -43.22 2.46 -2.28
CA LYS A 168 -44.49 2.60 -1.56
C LYS A 168 -45.41 3.60 -2.27
N ASP A 169 -44.86 4.74 -2.69
CA ASP A 169 -45.63 5.75 -3.44
C ASP A 169 -46.13 5.19 -4.79
N GLU A 170 -45.30 4.39 -5.47
CA GLU A 170 -45.70 3.72 -6.72
C GLU A 170 -46.82 2.71 -6.47
N VAL A 171 -46.74 1.90 -5.41
CA VAL A 171 -47.79 0.96 -5.02
C VAL A 171 -49.09 1.69 -4.70
N GLU A 172 -49.06 2.78 -3.94
CA GLU A 172 -50.25 3.58 -3.62
C GLU A 172 -50.90 4.15 -4.90
N ARG A 173 -50.08 4.61 -5.85
CA ARG A 173 -50.55 5.08 -7.16
C ARG A 173 -51.18 3.96 -8.00
N LEU A 174 -50.59 2.77 -8.00
CA LEU A 174 -51.13 1.62 -8.73
C LEU A 174 -52.44 1.10 -8.10
N VAL A 175 -52.51 1.03 -6.77
CA VAL A 175 -53.72 0.61 -6.04
C VAL A 175 -54.86 1.59 -6.30
N SER A 176 -54.64 2.89 -6.16
CA SER A 176 -55.66 3.91 -6.46
C SER A 176 -56.10 3.90 -7.93
N GLY A 177 -55.18 3.61 -8.86
CA GLY A 177 -55.51 3.39 -10.27
C GLY A 177 -56.39 2.16 -10.49
N LEU A 178 -56.09 1.03 -9.83
CA LEU A 178 -56.91 -0.18 -9.90
C LEU A 178 -58.30 0.04 -9.28
N GLU A 179 -58.39 0.72 -8.15
CA GLU A 179 -59.66 1.07 -7.51
C GLU A 179 -60.54 1.96 -8.41
N ALA A 180 -59.94 2.86 -9.19
CA ALA A 180 -60.66 3.64 -10.19
C ALA A 180 -61.20 2.76 -11.32
N VAL A 181 -60.37 1.86 -11.87
CA VAL A 181 -60.81 0.94 -12.94
C VAL A 181 -61.90 -0.02 -12.46
N ILE A 182 -61.82 -0.52 -11.22
CA ILE A 182 -62.88 -1.37 -10.63
C ILE A 182 -64.19 -0.60 -10.57
N ARG A 183 -64.16 0.66 -10.10
CA ARG A 183 -65.35 1.52 -10.03
C ARG A 183 -65.96 1.76 -11.40
N ASP A 184 -65.13 2.04 -12.40
CA ASP A 184 -65.60 2.22 -13.78
C ASP A 184 -66.27 0.94 -14.32
N LEU A 185 -65.75 -0.24 -13.95
CA LEU A 185 -66.29 -1.54 -14.37
C LEU A 185 -67.58 -1.89 -13.63
N GLU A 186 -67.68 -1.57 -12.34
CA GLU A 186 -68.91 -1.66 -11.55
C GLU A 186 -70.00 -0.74 -12.12
N GLU A 187 -69.67 0.49 -12.48
CA GLU A 187 -70.59 1.43 -13.13
C GLU A 187 -71.04 0.91 -14.51
N ALA A 188 -70.10 0.44 -15.34
CA ALA A 188 -70.42 -0.14 -16.64
C ALA A 188 -71.31 -1.39 -16.52
N ASN A 189 -71.07 -2.24 -15.51
CA ASN A 189 -71.89 -3.41 -15.24
C ASN A 189 -73.29 -3.04 -14.75
N GLY A 190 -73.42 -2.03 -13.87
CA GLY A 190 -74.72 -1.50 -13.43
C GLY A 190 -75.55 -0.92 -14.58
N VAL A 191 -74.92 -0.25 -15.55
CA VAL A 191 -75.59 0.22 -16.78
C VAL A 191 -76.06 -0.98 -17.63
N MET A 192 -75.26 -2.04 -17.72
CA MET A 192 -75.64 -3.26 -18.46
C MET A 192 -76.82 -4.00 -17.81
N GLU A 193 -76.84 -4.11 -16.48
CA GLU A 193 -77.95 -4.70 -15.71
C GLU A 193 -79.25 -3.89 -15.90
N GLY A 194 -79.17 -2.56 -15.90
CA GLY A 194 -80.30 -1.69 -16.24
C GLY A 194 -80.81 -1.82 -17.68
N VAL A 195 -79.94 -2.18 -18.63
CA VAL A 195 -80.34 -2.49 -20.03
C VAL A 195 -80.96 -3.89 -20.15
N VAL A 196 -80.59 -4.84 -19.29
CA VAL A 196 -81.21 -6.18 -19.24
C VAL A 196 -82.57 -6.15 -18.53
N GLU A 197 -82.77 -5.30 -17.51
CA GLU A 197 -84.09 -5.10 -16.89
C GLU A 197 -85.04 -4.23 -17.73
N GLY A 198 -84.52 -3.28 -18.52
CA GLY A 198 -85.30 -2.44 -19.45
C GLY A 198 -85.47 -3.02 -20.86
N GLY A 199 -84.73 -4.07 -21.19
CA GLY A 199 -84.72 -4.74 -22.49
C GLY A 199 -85.61 -5.96 -22.50
N GLU A 200 -86.86 -5.77 -22.91
CA GLU A 200 -87.76 -6.83 -23.36
C GLU A 200 -87.02 -7.76 -24.34
N VAL A 201 -86.65 -8.96 -23.89
CA VAL A 201 -86.18 -10.06 -24.74
C VAL A 201 -87.37 -10.45 -25.61
N ARG A 202 -87.49 -9.77 -26.76
CA ARG A 202 -88.40 -10.09 -27.85
C ARG A 202 -88.04 -11.48 -28.38
N GLY A 203 -88.74 -12.47 -27.88
CA GLY A 203 -88.79 -13.79 -28.47
C GLY A 203 -89.46 -13.71 -29.84
N GLU A 204 -88.69 -13.93 -30.90
CA GLU A 204 -89.22 -14.40 -32.18
C GLU A 204 -88.51 -15.71 -32.53
N THR A 205 -88.98 -16.80 -31.91
CA THR A 205 -88.95 -18.14 -32.49
C THR A 205 -89.98 -18.18 -33.62
N LEU A 206 -89.50 -18.14 -34.87
CA LEU A 206 -90.24 -18.65 -36.03
C LEU A 206 -89.43 -19.80 -36.62
N GLU A 207 -90.02 -20.98 -36.53
CA GLU A 207 -89.58 -22.23 -37.11
C GLU A 207 -89.52 -22.15 -38.64
N VAL A 208 -88.38 -22.51 -39.24
CA VAL A 208 -88.34 -23.19 -40.53
C VAL A 208 -87.24 -24.25 -40.48
N GLU A 209 -87.66 -25.48 -40.73
CA GLU A 209 -86.90 -26.73 -40.81
C GLU A 209 -85.69 -26.69 -41.77
N GLY A 210 -84.75 -27.61 -41.56
CA GLY A 210 -83.89 -28.07 -42.65
C GLY A 210 -82.50 -28.58 -42.27
N GLU A 211 -82.45 -29.82 -41.77
CA GLU A 211 -81.46 -30.85 -42.12
C GLU A 211 -79.92 -30.63 -41.97
N PHE A 212 -79.36 -31.64 -41.29
CA PHE A 212 -78.15 -32.40 -41.63
C PHE A 212 -76.78 -32.02 -41.02
N GLY A 213 -76.35 -32.89 -40.09
CA GLY A 213 -74.98 -33.40 -39.97
C GLY A 213 -74.02 -32.50 -39.18
N GLY A 214 -73.51 -32.87 -38.01
CA GLY A 214 -73.10 -34.20 -37.58
C GLY A 214 -71.59 -34.19 -37.35
N ARG A 215 -71.19 -34.57 -36.12
CA ARG A 215 -69.80 -34.77 -35.61
C ARG A 215 -69.02 -33.47 -35.35
N GLY A 216 -68.41 -33.25 -34.20
CA GLY A 216 -68.06 -34.16 -33.11
C GLY A 216 -66.58 -34.01 -32.77
N GLY A 217 -66.30 -33.85 -31.48
CA GLY A 217 -64.98 -34.08 -30.88
C GLY A 217 -64.10 -32.82 -30.82
N ARG A 218 -63.76 -32.31 -29.64
CA ARG A 218 -62.93 -32.88 -28.54
C ARG A 218 -61.51 -32.33 -28.61
N GLY A 219 -61.01 -31.93 -27.44
CA GLY A 219 -59.60 -31.63 -27.16
C GLY A 219 -59.43 -30.16 -26.82
N SER A 220 -59.37 -29.71 -25.57
CA SER A 220 -58.50 -30.15 -24.47
C SER A 220 -57.05 -30.26 -24.93
N ARG A 221 -56.23 -29.28 -24.52
CA ARG A 221 -54.85 -29.39 -24.00
C ARG A 221 -54.23 -27.98 -24.03
N LEU A 222 -53.86 -27.48 -22.85
CA LEU A 222 -52.50 -27.31 -22.32
C LEU A 222 -52.02 -25.87 -22.50
#